data_AF-A0A1F4BCW1-F1
#
_entry.id   AF-A0A1F4BCW1-F1
#
_cell.length_a   1.000
_cell.length_b   1.000
_cell.length_c   1.000
_cell.angle_alpha   90.00
_cell.angle_beta   90.00
_cell.angle_gamma   90.00
#
_symmetry.space_group_name_H-M   'P 1'
#
loop_
_entity.id
_entity.type
_entity.pdbx_description
1 polymer ?
#
loop_
_entity_poly.entity_id
_entity_poly.type
_entity_poly.pdbx_seq_one_letter_code
_entity_poly.pdbx_strand_id
1 'polypeptide(L)'
;MFALAAGCAGETEPPLDVPALKARLRDTNAIGAFTKLALKNQVDDLLQQFRVHHQSGQKTGVAPLRQPYDMLALKTLCLVQDSDPSLARTISGSLEAIWGILADPEKFNSAT
;
A
#
# COMPACT_ATOMS: atom_id res chain seq x y z
N MET A 1 -5.42 40.64 6.94
CA MET A 1 -6.66 39.86 7.11
C MET A 1 -6.30 38.39 7.04
N PHE A 2 -6.31 37.70 8.18
CA PHE A 2 -6.26 36.25 8.25
C PHE A 2 -7.65 35.72 7.91
N ALA A 3 -7.75 34.88 6.88
CA ALA A 3 -8.90 33.99 6.70
C ALA A 3 -8.45 32.60 7.14
N LEU A 4 -8.79 32.24 8.37
CA LEU A 4 -8.63 30.91 8.93
C LEU A 4 -9.83 30.08 8.44
N ALA A 5 -9.63 29.22 7.45
CA ALA A 5 -10.60 28.20 7.09
C ALA A 5 -10.47 27.03 8.08
N ALA A 6 -11.34 27.01 9.08
CA ALA A 6 -11.60 25.84 9.90
C ALA A 6 -12.59 24.92 9.19
N GLY A 7 -12.26 23.64 9.07
CA GLY A 7 -13.22 22.58 8.75
C GLY A 7 -12.87 21.74 7.52
N CYS A 8 -11.93 20.82 7.68
CA CYS A 8 -12.19 19.46 7.21
C CYS A 8 -11.73 18.56 8.35
N ALA A 9 -12.68 18.19 9.22
CA ALA A 9 -12.50 17.02 10.05
C ALA A 9 -12.42 15.85 9.08
N GLY A 10 -11.20 15.54 8.64
CA GLY A 10 -10.94 14.33 7.90
C GLY A 10 -11.18 13.21 8.87
N GLU A 11 -12.33 12.53 8.76
CA GLU A 11 -12.42 11.15 9.17
C GLU A 11 -11.19 10.47 8.59
N THR A 12 -10.22 10.21 9.46
CA THR A 12 -8.98 9.58 9.07
C THR A 12 -9.41 8.15 8.81
N GLU A 13 -9.77 7.86 7.57
CA GLU A 13 -10.09 6.50 7.13
C GLU A 13 -9.02 5.60 7.74
N PRO A 14 -9.41 4.51 8.42
CA PRO A 14 -8.46 3.65 9.08
C PRO A 14 -7.38 3.23 8.07
N PRO A 15 -6.10 3.19 8.49
CA PRO A 15 -5.03 2.79 7.60
C PRO A 15 -5.39 1.51 6.86
N LEU A 16 -5.24 1.53 5.54
CA LEU A 16 -5.53 0.38 4.70
C LEU A 16 -4.58 -0.76 5.07
N ASP A 17 -5.12 -1.95 5.24
CA ASP A 17 -4.34 -3.17 5.16
C ASP A 17 -4.17 -3.62 3.70
N VAL A 18 -3.43 -4.70 3.49
CA VAL A 18 -3.15 -5.22 2.13
C VAL A 18 -4.44 -5.61 1.39
N PRO A 19 -5.41 -6.34 2.00
CA PRO A 19 -6.69 -6.63 1.35
C PRO A 19 -7.50 -5.39 0.97
N ALA A 20 -7.61 -4.41 1.88
CA ALA A 20 -8.37 -3.18 1.64
C ALA A 20 -7.73 -2.34 0.53
N LEU A 21 -6.40 -2.26 0.49
CA LEU A 21 -5.68 -1.62 -0.61
C LEU A 21 -5.99 -2.29 -1.95
N LYS A 22 -5.91 -3.62 -2.03
CA LYS A 22 -6.24 -4.38 -3.25
C LYS A 22 -7.68 -4.13 -3.71
N ALA A 23 -8.63 -4.08 -2.77
CA ALA A 23 -10.03 -3.78 -3.08
C ALA A 23 -10.19 -2.36 -3.65
N ARG A 24 -9.64 -1.34 -2.98
CA ARG A 24 -9.70 0.05 -3.45
C ARG A 24 -9.08 0.24 -4.83
N LEU A 25 -7.94 -0.40 -5.10
CA LEU A 25 -7.28 -0.35 -6.42
C LEU A 25 -8.08 -1.06 -7.51
N ARG A 26 -8.84 -2.11 -7.16
CA ARG A 26 -9.74 -2.79 -8.09
C ARG A 26 -10.96 -1.92 -8.40
N ASP A 27 -11.51 -1.25 -7.40
CA ASP A 27 -12.80 -0.56 -7.48
C ASP A 27 -12.67 0.88 -8.01
N THR A 28 -11.49 1.50 -7.92
CA THR A 28 -11.24 2.86 -8.47
C THR A 28 -11.31 2.90 -10.00
N ASN A 29 -11.85 3.99 -10.56
CA ASN A 29 -11.82 4.24 -12.00
C ASN A 29 -10.60 5.06 -12.44
N ALA A 30 -9.67 5.37 -11.52
CA ALA A 30 -8.47 6.16 -11.80
C ALA A 30 -7.53 5.51 -12.82
N ILE A 31 -7.55 4.18 -12.92
CA ILE A 31 -6.63 3.39 -13.74
C ILE A 31 -7.39 2.36 -14.58
N GLY A 32 -6.91 2.13 -15.81
CA GLY A 32 -7.48 1.13 -16.72
C GLY A 32 -7.28 -0.32 -16.25
N ALA A 33 -8.08 -1.24 -16.80
CA ALA A 33 -8.08 -2.66 -16.40
C ALA A 33 -6.72 -3.35 -16.55
N PHE A 34 -5.96 -3.03 -17.61
CA PHE A 34 -4.60 -3.58 -17.79
C PHE A 34 -3.63 -3.10 -16.72
N THR A 35 -3.70 -1.82 -16.33
CA THR A 35 -2.89 -1.25 -15.24
C THR A 35 -3.23 -1.90 -13.91
N LYS A 36 -4.51 -2.13 -13.62
CA LYS A 36 -4.96 -2.86 -12.43
C LYS A 36 -4.38 -4.27 -12.38
N LEU A 37 -4.44 -5.01 -13.49
CA LEU A 37 -3.89 -6.36 -13.58
C LEU A 37 -2.38 -6.38 -13.37
N ALA A 38 -1.65 -5.46 -14.02
CA ALA A 38 -0.20 -5.34 -13.85
C ALA A 38 0.16 -5.02 -12.39
N LEU A 39 -0.58 -4.11 -11.75
CA LEU A 39 -0.34 -3.75 -10.35
C LEU A 39 -0.62 -4.92 -9.40
N LYS A 40 -1.70 -5.68 -9.63
CA LYS A 40 -2.00 -6.89 -8.87
C LYS A 40 -0.84 -7.89 -8.94
N ASN A 41 -0.32 -8.16 -10.14
CA ASN A 41 0.79 -9.10 -10.31
C ASN A 41 2.04 -8.63 -9.54
N GLN A 42 2.38 -7.34 -9.61
CA GLN A 42 3.51 -6.79 -8.85
C GLN A 42 3.32 -6.87 -7.34
N VAL A 43 2.09 -6.66 -6.83
CA VAL A 43 1.78 -6.85 -5.42
C VAL A 43 1.95 -8.32 -5.02
N ASP A 44 1.43 -9.25 -5.83
CA ASP A 44 1.55 -10.68 -5.56
C ASP A 44 3.01 -11.16 -5.59
N ASP A 45 3.83 -10.66 -6.52
CA ASP A 45 5.27 -10.93 -6.59
C ASP A 45 6.00 -10.41 -5.34
N LEU A 46 5.64 -9.21 -4.86
CA LEU A 46 6.20 -8.66 -3.63
C LEU A 46 5.82 -9.52 -2.42
N LEU A 47 4.55 -9.90 -2.29
CA LEU A 47 4.08 -10.78 -1.21
C LEU A 47 4.79 -12.13 -1.24
N GLN A 48 5.07 -12.67 -2.43
CA GLN A 48 5.84 -13.89 -2.58
C GLN A 48 7.28 -13.73 -2.05
N GLN A 49 7.94 -12.59 -2.31
CA GLN A 49 9.27 -12.30 -1.75
C GLN A 49 9.27 -12.25 -0.22
N PHE A 50 8.26 -11.60 0.39
CA PHE A 50 8.07 -11.61 1.84
C PHE A 50 7.87 -13.02 2.38
N ARG A 51 7.04 -13.83 1.72
CA ARG A 51 6.78 -15.22 2.13
C ARG A 51 8.05 -16.06 2.12
N VAL A 52 8.83 -16.00 1.04
CA VAL A 52 10.11 -16.70 0.93
C VAL A 52 11.09 -16.22 2.01
N HIS A 53 11.15 -14.91 2.25
CA HIS A 53 12.04 -14.33 3.25
C HIS A 53 11.68 -14.79 4.66
N HIS A 54 10.40 -14.72 5.07
CA HIS A 54 9.93 -15.18 6.37
C HIS A 54 10.12 -16.69 6.58
N GLN A 55 10.02 -17.49 5.52
CA GLN A 55 10.26 -18.94 5.57
C GLN A 55 11.75 -19.30 5.61
N SER A 56 12.63 -18.45 5.09
CA SER A 56 14.06 -18.74 5.00
C SER A 56 14.80 -18.80 6.34
N GLY A 57 14.19 -18.28 7.42
CA GLY A 57 14.81 -18.23 8.75
C GLY A 57 16.06 -17.36 8.84
N GLN A 58 16.33 -16.54 7.81
CA GLN A 58 17.48 -15.64 7.79
C GLN A 58 17.34 -14.55 8.87
N LYS A 59 18.43 -14.30 9.60
CA LYS A 59 18.50 -13.25 10.64
C LYS A 59 18.54 -11.83 10.07
N THR A 60 18.83 -11.70 8.77
CA THR A 60 18.64 -10.44 8.06
C THR A 60 17.15 -10.19 8.04
N GLY A 61 16.66 -9.21 8.79
CA GLY A 61 15.23 -8.85 8.79
C GLY A 61 14.77 -8.39 7.39
N VAL A 62 13.53 -7.94 7.26
CA VAL A 62 12.92 -7.56 5.96
C VAL A 62 13.54 -6.32 5.27
N ALA A 63 14.67 -5.79 5.74
CA ALA A 63 15.31 -4.60 5.19
C ALA A 63 15.55 -4.66 3.66
N PRO A 64 15.95 -5.79 3.05
CA PRO A 64 16.09 -5.89 1.59
C PRO A 64 14.77 -5.72 0.83
N LEU A 65 13.63 -6.00 1.48
CA LEU A 65 12.30 -5.87 0.90
C LEU A 65 11.73 -4.45 1.00
N ARG A 66 12.41 -3.54 1.70
CA ARG A 66 11.96 -2.16 1.84
C ARG A 66 12.00 -1.41 0.52
N GLN A 67 13.10 -1.54 -0.23
CA GLN A 67 13.25 -0.89 -1.52
C GLN A 67 12.21 -1.35 -2.57
N PRO A 68 11.96 -2.66 -2.80
CA PRO A 68 10.91 -3.07 -3.74
C PRO A 68 9.50 -2.67 -3.28
N TYR A 69 9.26 -2.64 -1.96
CA TYR A 69 8.02 -2.10 -1.39
C TYR A 69 7.82 -0.61 -1.72
N ASP A 70 8.83 0.22 -1.42
CA ASP A 70 8.75 1.67 -1.64
C ASP A 70 8.57 2.02 -3.12
N MET A 71 9.21 1.26 -4.02
CA MET A 71 9.06 1.44 -5.47
C MET A 71 7.64 1.10 -5.95
N LEU A 72 7.05 0.02 -5.44
CA LEU A 72 5.66 -0.32 -5.77
C LEU A 72 4.67 0.70 -5.20
N ALA A 73 4.92 1.19 -3.98
CA ALA A 73 4.12 2.22 -3.35
C ALA A 73 4.16 3.54 -4.14
N LEU A 74 5.35 4.02 -4.51
CA LEU A 74 5.52 5.22 -5.33
C LEU A 74 4.82 5.09 -6.68
N LYS A 75 5.01 3.96 -7.38
CA LYS A 75 4.31 3.69 -8.64
C LYS A 75 2.80 3.77 -8.47
N THR A 76 2.27 3.15 -7.40
CA THR A 76 0.83 3.15 -7.12
C THR A 76 0.31 4.58 -6.93
N LEU A 77 1.02 5.40 -6.15
CA LEU A 77 0.67 6.81 -5.95
C LEU A 77 0.66 7.58 -7.28
N CYS A 78 1.72 7.47 -8.09
CA CYS A 78 1.79 8.14 -9.39
C CYS A 78 0.65 7.75 -10.34
N LEU A 79 0.17 6.51 -10.25
CA LEU A 79 -0.93 6.02 -11.09
C LEU A 79 -2.30 6.57 -10.68
N VAL A 80 -2.51 6.86 -9.39
CA VAL A 80 -3.82 7.27 -8.88
C VAL A 80 -3.93 8.77 -8.56
N GLN A 81 -2.82 9.46 -8.30
CA GLN A 81 -2.81 10.82 -7.74
C GLN A 81 -3.59 11.86 -8.55
N ASP A 82 -3.55 11.78 -9.88
CA ASP A 82 -4.16 12.81 -10.74
C ASP A 82 -5.67 12.59 -10.90
N SER A 83 -6.10 11.32 -10.93
CA SER A 83 -7.50 10.94 -11.19
C SER A 83 -8.29 10.65 -9.92
N ASP A 84 -7.63 10.28 -8.83
CA ASP A 84 -8.23 9.94 -7.53
C ASP A 84 -7.31 10.39 -6.38
N PRO A 85 -7.21 11.72 -6.15
CA PRO A 85 -6.34 12.29 -5.11
C PRO A 85 -6.77 11.90 -3.69
N SER A 86 -8.05 11.57 -3.49
CA SER A 86 -8.55 11.06 -2.21
C SER A 86 -7.96 9.70 -1.91
N LEU A 87 -8.03 8.76 -2.87
CA LEU A 87 -7.39 7.45 -2.73
C LEU A 87 -5.89 7.57 -2.55
N ALA A 88 -5.21 8.42 -3.33
CA ALA A 88 -3.77 8.64 -3.18
C ALA A 88 -3.39 9.10 -1.76
N ARG A 89 -4.18 10.00 -1.15
CA ARG A 89 -3.99 10.43 0.24
C ARG A 89 -4.14 9.26 1.21
N THR A 90 -5.20 8.47 1.10
CA THR A 90 -5.44 7.31 1.96
C THR A 90 -4.31 6.27 1.82
N ILE A 91 -3.86 5.98 0.60
CA ILE A 91 -2.72 5.10 0.34
C ILE A 91 -1.46 5.62 1.03
N SER A 92 -1.13 6.91 0.82
CA SER A 92 0.07 7.52 1.42
C SER A 92 0.07 7.45 2.95
N GLY A 93 -1.09 7.68 3.59
CA GLY A 93 -1.24 7.57 5.04
C GLY A 93 -1.19 6.13 5.58
N SER A 94 -1.32 5.14 4.71
CA SER A 94 -1.37 3.71 5.08
C SER A 94 -0.05 2.98 4.85
N LEU A 95 0.91 3.57 4.14
CA LEU A 95 2.14 2.87 3.72
C LEU A 95 2.91 2.28 4.91
N GLU A 96 3.16 3.07 5.95
CA GLU A 96 3.91 2.55 7.11
C GLU A 96 3.12 1.49 7.91
N ALA A 97 1.80 1.58 7.93
CA ALA A 97 0.96 0.55 8.55
C ALA A 97 1.04 -0.77 7.75
N ILE A 98 0.95 -0.69 6.42
CA ILE A 98 1.11 -1.84 5.51
C ILE A 98 2.50 -2.44 5.68
N TRP A 99 3.55 -1.61 5.70
CA TRP A 99 4.91 -2.08 5.96
C TRP A 99 5.00 -2.83 7.29
N GLY A 100 4.41 -2.28 8.36
CA GLY A 100 4.38 -2.93 9.67
C GLY A 100 3.67 -4.28 9.69
N ILE A 101 2.69 -4.50 8.80
CA ILE A 101 2.05 -5.81 8.59
C ILE A 101 2.96 -6.74 7.81
N LEU A 102 3.57 -6.27 6.72
CA LEU A 102 4.42 -7.08 5.85
C LEU A 102 5.73 -7.50 6.53
N ALA A 103 6.31 -6.61 7.33
CA ALA A 103 7.57 -6.80 8.03
C ALA A 103 7.50 -7.80 9.18
N ASP A 104 6.31 -7.99 9.74
CA ASP A 104 6.05 -8.88 10.87
C ASP A 104 5.52 -10.24 10.36
N PRO A 105 6.20 -11.36 10.63
CA PRO A 105 5.82 -12.66 10.09
C PRO A 105 4.45 -13.16 10.58
N GLU A 106 4.05 -12.83 11.81
CA GLU A 106 2.76 -13.25 12.37
C GLU A 106 1.62 -12.45 11.76
N LYS A 107 1.79 -11.13 11.64
CA LYS A 107 0.82 -10.25 10.99
C LYS A 107 0.71 -10.55 9.50
N PHE A 108 1.84 -10.79 8.83
CA PHE A 108 1.88 -11.17 7.41
C PHE A 108 1.04 -12.43 7.17
N ASN A 109 1.26 -13.50 7.93
CA ASN A 109 0.49 -14.75 7.78
C ASN A 109 -1.01 -14.59 8.07
N SER A 110 -1.39 -13.62 8.90
CA SER A 110 -2.80 -13.37 9.22
C SER A 110 -3.50 -12.46 8.20
N ALA A 111 -2.75 -11.64 7.47
CA ALA A 111 -3.27 -10.56 6.62
C ALA A 111 -3.12 -10.79 5.11
N THR A 112 -2.41 -11.85 4.67
CA THR A 112 -2.10 -12.11 3.24
C THR A 112 -2.37 -13.56 2.83
#